data_AF-A0A847F9U5-F1
#
_entry.id   AF-A0A847F9U5-F1
#
_cell.length_a   1.000
_cell.length_b   1.000
_cell.length_c   1.000
_cell.angle_alpha   90.00
_cell.angle_beta   90.00
_cell.angle_gamma   90.00
#
_symmetry.space_group_name_H-M   'P 1'
#
loop_
_entity.id
_entity.type
_entity.pdbx_description
1 polymer ?
#
loop_
_entity_poly.entity_id
_entity_poly.type
_entity_poly.pdbx_seq_one_letter_code
_entity_poly.pdbx_strand_id
1 'polypeptide(L)'
;MLSEDELSRWRIMLAQVERFAARENYIDAVARARILVGLCRQAAEKAPDDPRVAGLLATASARLEQLEAEFLERNRAIRERRLSGLRENVES
;
A
#
# COMPACT_ATOMS: atom_id res chain seq x y z
N MET A 1 13.13 -18.97 11.55
CA MET A 1 13.36 -17.62 12.09
C MET A 1 14.00 -16.78 10.99
N LEU A 2 13.45 -15.60 10.66
CA LEU A 2 14.03 -14.72 9.64
C LEU A 2 15.38 -14.16 10.12
N SER A 3 16.31 -13.97 9.19
CA SER A 3 17.57 -13.29 9.47
C SER A 3 17.36 -11.79 9.70
N GLU A 4 18.28 -11.15 10.44
CA GLU A 4 18.25 -9.68 10.62
C GLU A 4 18.42 -8.93 9.28
N ASP A 5 19.16 -9.50 8.33
CA ASP A 5 19.32 -8.95 6.99
C ASP A 5 18.00 -8.95 6.22
N GLU A 6 17.23 -10.03 6.29
CA GLU A 6 15.90 -10.10 5.64
C GLU A 6 14.91 -9.12 6.27
N LEU A 7 14.86 -9.06 7.61
CA LEU A 7 14.03 -8.07 8.31
C LEU A 7 14.40 -6.64 7.93
N SER A 8 15.69 -6.35 7.81
CA SER A 8 16.20 -5.04 7.38
C SER A 8 15.77 -4.71 5.94
N ARG A 9 15.85 -5.68 5.02
CA ARG A 9 15.36 -5.51 3.64
C ARG A 9 13.87 -5.19 3.61
N TRP A 10 13.07 -5.86 4.44
CA TRP A 10 11.62 -5.61 4.48
C TRP A 10 11.26 -4.26 5.08
N ARG A 11 11.99 -3.80 6.12
CA ARG A 11 11.86 -2.43 6.64
C ARG A 11 12.19 -1.38 5.57
N ILE A 12 13.21 -1.63 4.74
CA ILE A 12 13.54 -0.76 3.61
C ILE A 12 12.41 -0.74 2.57
N MET A 13 11.79 -1.89 2.28
CA MET A 13 10.63 -1.97 1.39
C MET A 13 9.44 -1.17 1.93
N LEU A 14 9.15 -1.25 3.22
CA LEU A 14 8.11 -0.41 3.85
C LEU A 14 8.44 1.08 3.70
N ALA A 15 9.68 1.48 3.94
CA ALA A 15 10.10 2.87 3.73
C ALA A 15 9.99 3.30 2.25
N GLN A 16 10.19 2.39 1.29
CA GLN A 16 9.93 2.67 -0.12
C GLN A 16 8.43 2.92 -0.38
N VAL A 17 7.54 2.09 0.17
CA VAL A 17 6.08 2.28 0.09
C VAL A 17 5.71 3.69 0.54
N GLU A 18 6.20 4.13 1.70
CA GLU A 18 5.92 5.49 2.21
C GLU A 18 6.44 6.59 1.28
N ARG A 19 7.64 6.42 0.70
CA ARG A 19 8.18 7.41 -0.24
C ARG A 19 7.37 7.52 -1.53
N PHE A 20 6.83 6.42 -2.05
CA PHE A 20 5.95 6.46 -3.22
C PHE A 20 4.61 7.10 -2.87
N ALA A 21 4.03 6.74 -1.72
CA ALA A 21 2.79 7.33 -1.22
C ALA A 21 2.90 8.84 -1.03
N ALA A 22 3.98 9.33 -0.42
CA ALA A 22 4.23 10.75 -0.20
C ALA A 22 4.37 11.56 -1.51
N ARG A 23 4.70 10.90 -2.62
CA ARG A 23 4.76 11.50 -3.96
C ARG A 23 3.44 11.37 -4.73
N GLU A 24 2.36 10.97 -4.06
CA GLU A 24 1.06 10.62 -4.66
C GLU A 24 1.14 9.57 -5.76
N ASN A 25 2.23 8.78 -5.81
CA ASN A 25 2.37 7.67 -6.73
C ASN A 25 1.75 6.42 -6.09
N TYR A 26 0.42 6.43 -6.04
CA TYR A 26 -0.39 5.41 -5.38
C TYR A 26 -0.31 4.04 -6.05
N ILE A 27 -0.16 4.00 -7.38
CA ILE A 27 -0.05 2.73 -8.12
C ILE A 27 1.20 1.97 -7.67
N ASP A 28 2.36 2.63 -7.65
CA ASP A 28 3.60 1.99 -7.21
C ASP A 28 3.61 1.71 -5.71
N ALA A 29 3.03 2.60 -4.90
CA ALA A 29 2.91 2.41 -3.46
C ALA A 29 2.08 1.15 -3.13
N VAL A 30 0.90 1.00 -3.74
CA VAL A 30 0.01 -0.15 -3.56
C VAL A 30 0.67 -1.44 -4.05
N ALA A 31 1.29 -1.43 -5.24
CA ALA A 31 1.94 -2.62 -5.80
C ALA A 31 3.05 -3.14 -4.87
N ARG A 32 3.89 -2.24 -4.35
CA ARG A 32 4.97 -2.60 -3.40
C ARG A 32 4.44 -3.06 -2.05
N ALA A 33 3.39 -2.41 -1.54
CA ALA A 33 2.75 -2.81 -0.29
C ALA A 33 2.17 -4.23 -0.39
N ARG A 34 1.52 -4.58 -1.51
CA ARG A 34 1.03 -5.94 -1.78
C ARG A 34 2.15 -6.99 -1.77
N ILE A 35 3.28 -6.69 -2.41
CA ILE A 35 4.44 -7.58 -2.41
C ILE A 35 4.94 -7.79 -0.98
N LEU A 36 5.13 -6.70 -0.21
CA LEU A 36 5.60 -6.78 1.18
C LEU A 36 4.65 -7.59 2.06
N VAL A 37 3.33 -7.35 1.97
CA VAL A 37 2.32 -8.13 2.70
C VAL A 37 2.39 -9.60 2.33
N GLY A 38 2.52 -9.94 1.04
CA GLY A 38 2.67 -11.32 0.57
C GLY A 38 3.88 -12.02 1.18
N LEU A 39 5.04 -11.35 1.20
CA LEU A 39 6.26 -11.87 1.83
C LEU A 39 6.08 -12.09 3.34
N CYS A 40 5.48 -11.11 4.03
CA CYS A 40 5.24 -11.21 5.47
C CYS A 40 4.27 -12.34 5.81
N ARG A 41 3.22 -12.56 5.01
CA ARG A 41 2.27 -13.68 5.19
C ARG A 41 2.96 -15.03 5.05
N GLN A 42 3.74 -15.21 3.99
CA GLN A 42 4.49 -16.47 3.78
C GLN A 42 5.48 -16.76 4.92
N ALA A 43 6.10 -15.74 5.50
CA ALA A 43 6.95 -15.94 6.66
C ALA A 43 6.16 -16.21 7.94
N ALA A 44 5.02 -15.56 8.14
CA ALA A 44 4.15 -15.81 9.28
C ALA A 44 3.62 -17.26 9.27
N GLU A 45 3.34 -17.83 8.09
CA GLU A 45 2.99 -19.25 7.95
C GLU A 45 4.12 -20.18 8.40
N LYS A 46 5.37 -19.82 8.12
CA LYS A 46 6.56 -20.62 8.47
C LYS A 46 7.03 -20.41 9.92
N ALA A 47 6.69 -19.28 10.51
CA ALA A 47 7.12 -18.86 11.85
C ALA A 47 5.98 -18.06 12.53
N PRO A 48 4.87 -18.71 12.90
CA PRO A 48 3.68 -18.03 13.42
C PRO A 48 3.92 -17.31 14.74
N ASP A 49 4.88 -17.79 15.53
CA ASP A 49 5.22 -17.24 16.84
C ASP A 49 6.36 -16.19 16.79
N ASP A 50 6.83 -15.78 15.61
CA ASP A 50 7.85 -14.72 15.52
C ASP A 50 7.19 -13.33 15.60
N PRO A 51 7.29 -12.62 16.74
CA PRO A 51 6.58 -11.36 16.95
C PRO A 51 7.06 -10.26 16.01
N ARG A 52 8.28 -10.37 15.48
CA ARG A 52 8.83 -9.38 14.53
C ARG A 52 8.13 -9.49 13.18
N VAL A 53 7.84 -10.72 12.75
CA VAL A 53 7.11 -11.00 11.51
C VAL A 53 5.65 -10.58 11.67
N ALA A 54 5.03 -10.93 12.80
CA ALA A 54 3.67 -10.54 13.10
C ALA A 54 3.50 -9.01 13.11
N GLY A 55 4.41 -8.29 13.77
CA GLY A 55 4.39 -6.83 13.82
C GLY A 55 4.58 -6.18 12.45
N LEU A 56 5.49 -6.71 11.63
CA LEU A 56 5.70 -6.18 10.28
C LEU A 56 4.52 -6.48 9.34
N LEU A 57 3.94 -7.68 9.43
CA LEU A 57 2.74 -8.05 8.68
C LEU A 57 1.57 -7.13 9.01
N ALA A 58 1.33 -6.87 10.30
CA ALA A 58 0.28 -5.97 10.76
C ALA A 58 0.48 -4.55 10.20
N THR A 59 1.70 -4.03 10.31
CA THR A 59 2.06 -2.70 9.81
C THR A 59 1.89 -2.59 8.29
N ALA A 60 2.44 -3.55 7.53
CA ALA A 60 2.34 -3.54 6.08
C ALA A 60 0.90 -3.72 5.59
N SER A 61 0.09 -4.52 6.27
CA SER A 61 -1.32 -4.75 5.92
C SER A 61 -2.17 -3.51 6.17
N ALA A 62 -2.04 -2.89 7.35
CA ALA A 62 -2.74 -1.64 7.66
C ALA A 62 -2.37 -0.54 6.65
N ARG A 63 -1.09 -0.48 6.26
CA ARG A 63 -0.67 0.50 5.27
C ARG A 63 -1.22 0.23 3.88
N LEU A 64 -1.24 -1.02 3.44
CA LEU A 64 -1.86 -1.40 2.17
C LEU A 64 -3.33 -0.98 2.12
N GLU A 65 -4.09 -1.28 3.17
CA GLU A 65 -5.51 -0.92 3.26
C GLU A 65 -5.72 0.59 3.14
N GLN A 66 -4.92 1.37 3.86
CA GLN A 66 -4.96 2.83 3.78
C GLN A 66 -4.65 3.33 2.36
N LEU A 67 -3.61 2.80 1.71
CA LEU A 67 -3.24 3.21 0.35
C LEU A 67 -4.30 2.86 -0.68
N GLU A 68 -4.96 1.71 -0.54
CA GLU A 68 -6.07 1.32 -1.41
C GLU A 68 -7.28 2.25 -1.23
N ALA A 69 -7.60 2.65 0.01
CA ALA A 69 -8.65 3.63 0.29
C ALA A 69 -8.32 5.00 -0.33
N GLU A 70 -7.10 5.52 -0.10
CA GLU A 70 -6.63 6.79 -0.67
C GLU A 70 -6.67 6.78 -2.21
N PHE A 71 -6.26 5.67 -2.84
CA PHE A 71 -6.31 5.50 -4.29
C PHE A 71 -7.75 5.51 -4.83
N LEU A 72 -8.69 4.86 -4.14
CA LEU A 72 -10.11 4.85 -4.53
C LEU A 72 -10.75 6.23 -4.38
N GLU A 73 -10.49 6.93 -3.29
CA GLU A 73 -10.94 8.31 -3.02
C GLU A 73 -10.50 9.26 -4.16
N ARG A 74 -9.22 9.22 -4.53
CA ARG A 74 -8.66 10.06 -5.60
C ARG A 74 -9.26 9.73 -6.96
N ASN A 75 -9.44 8.45 -7.29
CA ASN A 75 -10.08 8.04 -8.53
C ASN A 75 -11.56 8.48 -8.60
N ARG A 76 -12.28 8.44 -7.48
CA ARG A 76 -13.66 8.96 -7.40
C ARG A 76 -13.70 10.45 -7.69
N ALA A 77 -12.84 11.24 -7.02
CA ALA A 77 -12.78 12.69 -7.22
C ALA A 77 -12.41 13.10 -8.66
N ILE A 78 -11.62 12.29 -9.38
CA ILE A 78 -11.32 12.53 -10.79
C ILE A 78 -12.54 12.23 -11.66
N ARG A 79 -13.25 11.12 -11.40
CA ARG A 79 -14.46 10.76 -12.15
C ARG A 79 -15.57 11.79 -11.98
N GLU A 80 -15.81 12.25 -10.76
CA GLU A 80 -16.83 13.28 -10.46
C GLU A 80 -16.54 14.60 -11.17
N ARG A 81 -15.28 15.08 -11.13
CA ARG A 81 -14.86 16.29 -11.88
C ARG A 81 -15.02 16.15 -13.39
N ARG A 82 -14.74 14.98 -13.96
CA ARG A 82 -14.97 14.73 -15.40
C ARG A 82 -16.46 14.72 -15.73
N LEU A 83 -17.29 14.12 -14.89
CA LEU A 83 -18.75 14.07 -15.09
C LEU A 83 -19.40 15.45 -14.95
N SER A 84 -18.95 16.30 -14.02
CA SER A 84 -19.47 17.67 -13.88
C SER A 84 -19.07 18.55 -15.07
N GLY A 85 -17.81 18.51 -15.50
CA GLY A 85 -17.35 19.27 -16.66
C GLY A 85 -17.97 18.80 -17.99
N LEU A 86 -18.38 17.53 -18.09
CA LEU A 86 -19.16 17.05 -19.24
C LEU A 86 -20.60 17.58 -19.22
N ARG A 87 -21.23 17.77 -18.05
CA ARG A 87 -22.58 18.33 -17.94
C ARG A 87 -22.62 19.81 -18.31
N GLU A 88 -21.65 20.60 -17.83
CA GLU A 88 -21.55 22.04 -18.14
C GLU A 88 -21.38 22.30 -19.65
N ASN A 89 -20.65 21.43 -20.36
CA ASN A 89 -20.46 21.52 -21.82
C ASN A 89 -21.67 21.08 -22.66
N VAL A 90 -22.61 20.34 -22.07
CA VAL A 90 -23.85 19.91 -22.76
C VAL A 90 -24.97 20.94 -22.56
N GLU A 91 -24.89 21.75 -21.49
CA GLU A 91 -25.86 22.79 -21.15
C GLU A 91 -25.45 24.20 -21.64
N SER A 92 -24.26 24.34 -22.25
CA SER A 92 -23.75 25.57 -22.89
C SER A 92 -23.91 25.53 -24.41
#